data_AF-A0A1C6E9S7-F1
#
_entry.id   AF-A0A1C6E9S7-F1
#
_cell.length_a   1.000
_cell.length_b   1.000
_cell.length_c   1.000
_cell.angle_alpha   90.00
_cell.angle_beta   90.00
_cell.angle_gamma   90.00
#
_symmetry.space_group_name_H-M   'P 1'
#
loop_
_entity.id
_entity.type
_entity.pdbx_description
1 polymer ?
#
loop_
_entity_poly.entity_id
_entity_poly.type
_entity_poly.pdbx_seq_one_letter_code
_entity_poly.pdbx_strand_id
1 'polypeptide(L)'
;MKNFRVRRIHIVCLAIATAEILIAAFVLWKNAIWNETQIQTANKQSVLSETQEETTSDIQENEKTATQNQEETKPVEEAVASMPSMRVKLKNSDNTSFEHAKVIITCPDTFHIQSGTKEQIFTGGQTVTITPEHPFFQEGSIRVASEGGFVIIDSILRRGISHEYEGVLDLYLSEQGIVIVNELPLEDYVSKVVPSEMPVSYGLEAAKLQAVCARTYAYERILHQKTIDNYGSFADDSVDYQVYNSAGYQEISAQGAKLTSGVIMTRDGAPIVPYYFSTSCGYTSDNLAWSGNQTLPYLKSLNLTGEPDRDMTDEATVSAFLQDQNAAGLESNMAWYRWRCEIPLDVMQELFLKRLPALSASQSECIKAEGESLEKIISSTLTSVQVTGRFAGGMASGLKLTYEKGSVLVTGELVMRKLLSEPNRTYQNKSEETVSLSEGNYLPSAFFCLIPVTKQDTMTGYVICGGGNGHGIGLSQNCAYQLLEQGKTWQEILLFFYQGIAFDTITW
;
A
#
# COMPACT_ATOMS: atom_id res chain seq x y z
N MET A 1 19.60 -20.94 -51.89
CA MET A 1 18.72 -20.72 -50.71
C MET A 1 18.85 -21.76 -49.57
N LYS A 2 19.52 -22.92 -49.74
CA LYS A 2 19.69 -23.89 -48.61
C LYS A 2 20.83 -23.56 -47.62
N ASN A 3 21.85 -22.78 -48.00
CA ASN A 3 22.99 -22.47 -47.12
C ASN A 3 22.79 -21.28 -46.16
N PHE A 4 21.71 -20.51 -46.30
CA PHE A 4 21.39 -19.39 -45.39
C PHE A 4 20.59 -19.82 -44.14
N ARG A 5 19.84 -20.93 -44.23
CA ARG A 5 19.02 -21.44 -43.12
C ARG A 5 19.85 -22.16 -42.04
N VAL A 6 20.94 -22.82 -42.42
CA VAL A 6 21.80 -23.58 -41.48
C VAL A 6 22.65 -22.64 -40.61
N ARG A 7 23.09 -21.49 -41.15
CA ARG A 7 23.85 -20.46 -40.38
C ARG A 7 23.01 -19.74 -39.32
N ARG A 8 21.71 -19.50 -39.56
CA ARG A 8 20.82 -18.89 -38.55
C ARG A 8 20.52 -19.84 -37.39
N ILE A 9 20.40 -21.15 -37.65
CA ILE A 9 20.15 -22.15 -36.59
C ILE A 9 21.39 -22.29 -35.68
N HIS A 10 22.61 -22.27 -36.25
CA HIS A 10 23.83 -22.33 -35.44
C HIS A 10 24.05 -21.08 -34.58
N ILE A 11 23.71 -19.88 -35.06
CA ILE A 11 23.83 -18.64 -34.27
C ILE A 11 22.80 -18.59 -33.14
N VAL A 12 21.57 -19.08 -33.36
CA VAL A 12 20.54 -19.17 -32.31
C VAL A 12 20.88 -20.22 -31.26
N CYS A 13 21.41 -21.38 -31.65
CA CYS A 13 21.86 -22.39 -30.68
C CYS A 13 23.08 -21.93 -29.86
N LEU A 14 24.02 -21.16 -30.45
CA LEU A 14 25.14 -20.59 -29.71
C LEU A 14 24.70 -19.49 -28.72
N ALA A 15 23.69 -18.70 -29.07
CA ALA A 15 23.10 -17.68 -28.19
C ALA A 15 22.33 -18.29 -27.00
N ILE A 16 21.63 -19.42 -27.21
CA ILE A 16 20.93 -20.14 -26.14
C ILE A 16 21.94 -20.81 -25.19
N ALA A 17 22.97 -21.47 -25.72
CA ALA A 17 24.01 -22.10 -24.90
C ALA A 17 24.81 -21.08 -24.06
N THR A 18 25.04 -19.87 -24.59
CA THR A 18 25.71 -18.79 -23.83
C THR A 18 24.82 -18.18 -22.74
N ALA A 19 23.50 -18.11 -22.97
CA ALA A 19 22.54 -17.68 -21.95
C ALA A 19 22.43 -18.69 -20.80
N GLU A 20 22.40 -19.99 -21.09
CA GLU A 20 22.34 -21.04 -20.05
C GLU A 20 23.60 -21.08 -19.17
N ILE A 21 24.79 -20.85 -19.76
CA ILE A 21 26.05 -20.77 -19.03
C ILE A 21 26.08 -19.52 -18.11
N LEU A 22 25.55 -18.38 -18.58
CA LEU A 22 25.45 -17.16 -17.76
C LEU A 22 24.46 -17.30 -16.60
N ILE A 23 23.34 -18.00 -16.81
CA ILE A 23 22.36 -18.29 -15.75
C ILE A 23 22.97 -19.24 -14.70
N ALA A 24 23.67 -20.30 -15.12
CA ALA A 24 24.34 -21.22 -14.21
C ALA A 24 25.44 -20.50 -13.39
N ALA A 25 26.23 -19.63 -14.02
CA ALA A 25 27.23 -18.82 -13.33
C ALA A 25 26.61 -17.84 -12.32
N PHE A 26 25.47 -17.23 -12.64
CA PHE A 26 24.73 -16.33 -11.73
C PHE A 26 24.14 -17.09 -10.52
N VAL A 27 23.63 -18.30 -10.72
CA VAL A 27 23.14 -19.16 -9.63
C VAL A 27 24.28 -19.60 -8.70
N LEU A 28 25.42 -19.99 -9.27
CA LEU A 28 26.60 -20.35 -8.48
C LEU A 28 27.17 -19.16 -7.70
N TRP A 29 27.18 -17.97 -8.30
CA TRP A 29 27.58 -16.74 -7.63
C TRP A 29 26.62 -16.33 -6.49
N LYS A 30 25.30 -16.45 -6.70
CA LYS A 30 24.31 -16.24 -5.63
C LYS A 30 24.46 -17.22 -4.47
N ASN A 31 24.71 -18.50 -4.77
CA ASN A 31 24.93 -19.51 -3.73
C ASN A 31 26.23 -19.27 -2.95
N ALA A 32 27.28 -18.77 -3.61
CA ALA A 32 28.54 -18.40 -2.94
C ALA A 32 28.34 -17.22 -1.98
N ILE A 33 27.62 -16.17 -2.40
CA ILE A 33 27.28 -15.01 -1.54
C ILE A 33 26.39 -15.43 -0.37
N TRP A 34 25.41 -16.31 -0.62
CA TRP A 34 24.52 -16.79 0.42
C TRP A 34 25.29 -17.57 1.50
N ASN A 35 26.23 -18.44 1.11
CA ASN A 35 27.09 -19.15 2.05
C ASN A 35 28.05 -18.23 2.83
N GLU A 36 28.62 -17.20 2.22
CA GLU A 36 29.44 -16.21 2.93
C GLU A 36 28.61 -15.44 3.97
N THR A 37 27.36 -15.10 3.63
CA THR A 37 26.43 -14.43 4.56
C THR A 37 26.08 -15.32 5.75
N GLN A 38 25.88 -16.63 5.55
CA GLN A 38 25.59 -17.59 6.64
C GLN A 38 26.79 -17.74 7.59
N ILE A 39 28.02 -17.78 7.07
CA ILE A 39 29.24 -17.89 7.89
C ILE A 39 29.45 -16.60 8.71
N GLN A 40 29.15 -15.43 8.16
CA GLN A 40 29.22 -14.16 8.91
C GLN A 40 28.12 -14.04 9.97
N THR A 41 26.94 -14.61 9.73
CA THR A 41 25.80 -14.59 10.68
C THR A 41 26.05 -15.53 11.86
N ALA A 42 26.60 -16.72 11.61
CA ALA A 42 26.97 -17.67 12.67
C ALA A 42 28.06 -17.13 13.62
N ASN A 43 29.07 -16.43 13.08
CA ASN A 43 30.12 -15.80 13.89
C ASN A 43 29.62 -14.58 14.69
N LYS A 44 28.50 -13.96 14.28
CA LYS A 44 27.89 -12.84 15.03
C LYS A 44 26.99 -13.34 16.16
N GLN A 45 26.36 -14.51 15.98
CA GLN A 45 25.54 -15.17 17.00
C GLN A 45 26.37 -15.74 18.15
N SER A 46 27.58 -16.27 17.89
CA SER A 46 28.46 -16.80 18.95
C SER A 46 29.02 -15.70 19.88
N VAL A 47 29.17 -14.47 19.38
CA VAL A 47 29.63 -13.31 20.17
C VAL A 47 28.50 -12.72 21.03
N LEU A 48 27.24 -12.90 20.61
CA LEU A 48 26.06 -12.46 21.37
C LEU A 48 25.69 -13.43 22.51
N SER A 49 25.99 -14.73 22.38
CA SER A 49 25.75 -15.69 23.46
C SER A 49 26.71 -15.53 24.65
N GLU A 50 27.95 -15.08 24.43
CA GLU A 50 28.93 -14.86 25.51
C GLU A 50 28.67 -13.58 26.32
N THR A 51 27.80 -12.68 25.86
CA THR A 51 27.45 -11.43 26.57
C THR A 51 26.13 -11.48 27.34
N GLN A 52 25.38 -12.59 27.24
CA GLN A 52 24.11 -12.79 27.96
C GLN A 52 24.25 -13.57 29.28
N GLU A 53 25.41 -14.15 29.60
CA GLU A 53 25.62 -14.88 30.87
C GLU A 53 26.03 -13.99 32.06
N GLU A 54 26.28 -12.68 31.87
CA GLU A 54 26.70 -11.77 32.96
C GLU A 54 25.61 -10.84 33.51
N THR A 55 24.33 -10.95 33.09
CA THR A 55 23.25 -10.03 33.54
C THR A 55 22.05 -10.71 34.22
N THR A 56 22.17 -11.98 34.61
CA THR A 56 21.07 -12.76 35.24
C THR A 56 21.24 -13.00 36.75
N SER A 57 22.00 -12.16 37.47
CA SER A 57 22.18 -12.31 38.93
C SER A 57 21.50 -11.25 39.83
N ASP A 58 20.84 -10.23 39.29
CA ASP A 58 20.30 -9.10 40.10
C ASP A 58 18.79 -8.84 39.96
N ILE A 59 17.96 -9.87 39.72
CA ILE A 59 16.47 -9.74 39.73
C ILE A 59 15.80 -10.93 40.44
N GLN A 60 16.27 -11.26 41.64
CA GLN A 60 15.57 -12.18 42.56
C GLN A 60 15.62 -11.68 44.01
N GLU A 61 15.18 -10.45 44.25
CA GLU A 61 14.87 -10.00 45.62
C GLU A 61 13.96 -8.76 45.57
N ASN A 62 12.65 -8.96 45.31
CA ASN A 62 11.58 -8.04 45.74
C ASN A 62 10.17 -8.52 45.35
N GLU A 63 9.77 -9.72 45.76
CA GLU A 63 8.35 -10.09 45.81
C GLU A 63 8.05 -10.97 47.04
N LYS A 64 8.12 -10.33 48.20
CA LYS A 64 7.42 -10.79 49.42
C LYS A 64 6.96 -9.55 50.17
N THR A 65 5.72 -9.11 49.96
CA THR A 65 4.77 -8.63 50.99
C THR A 65 3.54 -8.08 50.25
N ALA A 66 2.40 -8.76 50.38
CA ALA A 66 1.05 -8.19 50.50
C ALA A 66 0.00 -9.24 50.13
N THR A 67 -0.45 -10.00 51.12
CA THR A 67 -1.69 -10.77 51.08
C THR A 67 -2.62 -10.13 52.09
N GLN A 68 -3.79 -9.66 51.66
CA GLN A 68 -5.09 -9.75 52.34
C GLN A 68 -6.07 -8.71 51.78
N ASN A 69 -7.05 -9.18 51.01
CA ASN A 69 -8.49 -9.03 51.28
C ASN A 69 -9.26 -9.73 50.17
N GLN A 70 -9.89 -10.86 50.53
CA GLN A 70 -10.84 -11.58 49.68
C GLN A 70 -12.25 -11.12 50.04
N GLU A 71 -12.99 -10.61 49.07
CA GLU A 71 -14.45 -10.61 49.07
C GLU A 71 -14.93 -11.44 47.88
N GLU A 72 -15.76 -12.45 48.17
CA GLU A 72 -16.33 -13.38 47.21
C GLU A 72 -17.39 -12.69 46.34
N THR A 73 -17.13 -12.57 45.04
CA THR A 73 -18.17 -12.29 44.05
C THR A 73 -18.32 -13.49 43.11
N LYS A 74 -19.56 -13.97 42.97
CA LYS A 74 -19.97 -15.06 42.08
C LYS A 74 -19.51 -14.80 40.63
N PRO A 75 -19.13 -15.83 39.85
CA PRO A 75 -18.74 -15.63 38.47
C PRO A 75 -19.97 -15.26 37.64
N VAL A 76 -19.93 -14.07 37.04
CA VAL A 76 -20.68 -13.77 35.82
C VAL A 76 -19.92 -14.48 34.71
N GLU A 77 -20.60 -15.31 33.92
CA GLU A 77 -20.05 -15.82 32.66
C GLU A 77 -19.82 -14.63 31.72
N GLU A 78 -18.63 -14.02 31.80
CA GLU A 78 -18.12 -13.16 30.74
C GLU A 78 -17.86 -14.04 29.51
N ALA A 79 -18.50 -13.72 28.40
CA ALA A 79 -18.11 -14.27 27.11
C ALA A 79 -16.63 -13.93 26.90
N VAL A 80 -15.76 -14.94 26.94
CA VAL A 80 -14.35 -14.78 26.58
C VAL A 80 -14.32 -14.21 25.18
N ALA A 81 -13.87 -12.97 25.01
CA ALA A 81 -13.90 -12.32 23.72
C ALA A 81 -12.89 -13.06 22.81
N SER A 82 -13.36 -13.65 21.72
CA SER A 82 -12.43 -14.22 20.73
C SER A 82 -11.77 -13.09 19.95
N MET A 83 -10.50 -13.24 19.56
CA MET A 83 -9.82 -12.29 18.68
C MET A 83 -10.69 -11.99 17.45
N PRO A 84 -10.90 -10.71 17.09
CA PRO A 84 -11.72 -10.37 15.94
C PRO A 84 -11.10 -10.88 14.63
N SER A 85 -11.94 -11.30 13.69
CA SER A 85 -11.52 -11.69 12.34
C SER A 85 -11.56 -10.51 11.37
N MET A 86 -10.53 -10.41 10.54
CA MET A 86 -10.51 -9.56 9.35
C MET A 86 -11.04 -10.34 8.15
N ARG A 87 -11.73 -9.67 7.22
CA ARG A 87 -12.23 -10.22 5.96
C ARG A 87 -11.71 -9.38 4.80
N VAL A 88 -10.88 -9.96 3.93
CA VAL A 88 -10.16 -9.28 2.85
C VAL A 88 -10.59 -9.81 1.50
N LYS A 89 -11.11 -8.95 0.63
CA LYS A 89 -11.43 -9.34 -0.76
C LYS A 89 -10.17 -9.33 -1.63
N LEU A 90 -9.96 -10.38 -2.42
CA LEU A 90 -8.72 -10.59 -3.17
C LEU A 90 -8.87 -10.30 -4.66
N LYS A 91 -7.97 -9.47 -5.21
CA LYS A 91 -7.87 -9.26 -6.67
C LYS A 91 -7.26 -10.47 -7.38
N ASN A 92 -7.47 -10.53 -8.69
CA ASN A 92 -6.75 -11.44 -9.59
C ASN A 92 -5.24 -11.10 -9.66
N SER A 93 -4.46 -11.93 -10.36
CA SER A 93 -2.98 -11.82 -10.39
C SER A 93 -2.45 -10.52 -10.99
N ASP A 94 -3.20 -9.88 -11.91
CA ASP A 94 -2.80 -8.63 -12.57
C ASP A 94 -3.36 -7.38 -11.88
N ASN A 95 -4.01 -7.54 -10.73
CA ASN A 95 -4.62 -6.48 -9.92
C ASN A 95 -5.71 -5.66 -10.65
N THR A 96 -6.33 -6.20 -11.70
CA THR A 96 -7.33 -5.48 -12.52
C THR A 96 -8.79 -5.77 -12.15
N SER A 97 -9.08 -6.90 -11.51
CA SER A 97 -10.46 -7.35 -11.22
C SER A 97 -10.53 -8.18 -9.94
N PHE A 98 -11.72 -8.20 -9.31
CA PHE A 98 -12.02 -9.05 -8.15
C PHE A 98 -12.69 -10.38 -8.54
N GLU A 99 -13.00 -10.54 -9.83
CA GLU A 99 -13.75 -11.65 -10.37
C GLU A 99 -12.78 -12.63 -11.04
N HIS A 100 -12.70 -13.82 -10.46
CA HIS A 100 -11.79 -14.88 -10.87
C HIS A 100 -12.54 -15.87 -11.76
N ALA A 101 -12.02 -16.13 -12.96
CA ALA A 101 -12.61 -17.12 -13.87
C ALA A 101 -12.54 -18.55 -13.31
N LYS A 102 -11.59 -18.81 -12.41
CA LYS A 102 -11.42 -20.07 -11.66
C LYS A 102 -10.55 -19.81 -10.43
N VAL A 103 -10.70 -20.65 -9.41
CA VAL A 103 -9.83 -20.68 -8.23
C VAL A 103 -9.11 -22.02 -8.20
N ILE A 104 -7.78 -21.99 -8.17
CA ILE A 104 -6.95 -23.20 -8.05
C ILE A 104 -6.33 -23.18 -6.65
N ILE A 105 -6.58 -24.22 -5.87
CA ILE A 105 -6.17 -24.32 -4.47
C ILE A 105 -5.34 -25.58 -4.28
N THR A 106 -4.24 -25.45 -3.55
CA THR A 106 -3.46 -26.58 -3.03
C THR A 106 -3.23 -26.36 -1.53
N CYS A 107 -3.21 -27.44 -0.75
CA CYS A 107 -2.87 -27.39 0.66
C CYS A 107 -1.91 -28.53 1.01
N PRO A 108 -0.86 -28.33 1.82
CA PRO A 108 0.00 -29.41 2.29
C PRO A 108 -0.72 -30.36 3.26
N ASP A 109 -1.72 -29.86 3.98
CA ASP A 109 -2.51 -30.62 4.95
C ASP A 109 -3.89 -31.01 4.39
N THR A 110 -4.62 -31.82 5.14
CA THR A 110 -6.03 -32.10 4.85
C THR A 110 -6.82 -30.80 4.83
N PHE A 111 -7.66 -30.62 3.82
CA PHE A 111 -8.51 -29.44 3.72
C PHE A 111 -9.93 -29.80 3.29
N HIS A 112 -10.84 -28.95 3.71
CA HIS A 112 -12.28 -29.13 3.61
C HIS A 112 -12.85 -28.06 2.72
N ILE A 113 -13.65 -28.47 1.73
CA ILE A 113 -14.49 -27.59 0.93
C ILE A 113 -15.92 -27.84 1.37
N GLN A 114 -16.62 -26.80 1.80
CA GLN A 114 -17.97 -26.89 2.32
C GLN A 114 -18.90 -25.90 1.63
N SER A 115 -20.18 -26.24 1.49
CA SER A 115 -21.24 -25.31 1.12
C SER A 115 -22.58 -25.80 1.68
N GLY A 116 -23.26 -24.96 2.44
CA GLY A 116 -24.45 -25.36 3.20
C GLY A 116 -24.15 -26.52 4.14
N THR A 117 -24.80 -27.67 3.93
CA THR A 117 -24.58 -28.90 4.71
C THR A 117 -23.67 -29.91 4.01
N LYS A 118 -23.20 -29.61 2.79
CA LYS A 118 -22.32 -30.49 2.01
C LYS A 118 -20.86 -30.19 2.30
N GLU A 119 -20.06 -31.24 2.36
CA GLU A 119 -18.62 -31.18 2.59
C GLU A 119 -17.90 -32.17 1.66
N GLN A 120 -16.71 -31.76 1.22
CA GLN A 120 -15.73 -32.62 0.57
C GLN A 120 -14.38 -32.43 1.25
N ILE A 121 -13.76 -33.55 1.59
CA ILE A 121 -12.46 -33.60 2.26
C ILE A 121 -11.41 -34.00 1.23
N PHE A 122 -10.31 -33.26 1.20
CA PHE A 122 -9.18 -33.48 0.31
C PHE A 122 -7.94 -33.76 1.16
N THR A 123 -7.15 -34.75 0.74
CA THR A 123 -5.88 -35.07 1.40
C THR A 123 -4.81 -34.07 0.99
N GLY A 124 -3.85 -33.81 1.88
CA GLY A 124 -2.69 -32.96 1.62
C GLY A 124 -1.97 -33.25 0.29
N GLY A 125 -1.55 -32.19 -0.38
CA GLY A 125 -0.89 -32.20 -1.69
C GLY A 125 -1.83 -32.28 -2.90
N GLN A 126 -3.15 -32.43 -2.69
CA GLN A 126 -4.11 -32.39 -3.79
C GLN A 126 -4.36 -30.94 -4.25
N THR A 127 -4.37 -30.74 -5.57
CA THR A 127 -4.79 -29.49 -6.20
C THR A 127 -6.25 -29.59 -6.65
N VAL A 128 -7.06 -28.62 -6.25
CA VAL A 128 -8.49 -28.53 -6.60
C VAL A 128 -8.72 -27.28 -7.45
N THR A 129 -9.52 -27.42 -8.51
CA THR A 129 -9.96 -26.29 -9.33
C THR A 129 -11.45 -26.09 -9.15
N ILE A 130 -11.84 -24.88 -8.76
CA ILE A 130 -13.22 -24.45 -8.60
C ILE A 130 -13.53 -23.47 -9.73
N THR A 131 -14.57 -23.77 -10.51
CA THR A 131 -15.08 -22.89 -11.58
C THR A 131 -16.50 -22.43 -11.23
N PRO A 132 -17.04 -21.40 -11.91
CA PRO A 132 -18.42 -20.92 -11.68
C PRO A 132 -19.49 -22.02 -11.75
N GLU A 133 -19.24 -23.13 -12.46
CA GLU A 133 -20.15 -24.27 -12.62
C GLU A 133 -20.04 -25.30 -11.48
N HIS A 134 -19.17 -25.07 -10.49
CA HIS A 134 -18.98 -26.00 -9.39
C HIS A 134 -20.30 -26.21 -8.63
N PRO A 135 -20.76 -27.47 -8.42
CA PRO A 135 -22.10 -27.75 -7.93
C PRO A 135 -22.37 -27.20 -6.53
N PHE A 136 -21.33 -26.94 -5.73
CA PHE A 136 -21.50 -26.36 -4.40
C PHE A 136 -22.02 -24.93 -4.42
N PHE A 137 -21.88 -24.19 -5.52
CA PHE A 137 -22.51 -22.88 -5.65
C PHE A 137 -24.04 -22.94 -5.67
N GLN A 138 -24.64 -24.11 -5.92
CA GLN A 138 -26.09 -24.30 -5.82
C GLN A 138 -26.59 -24.34 -4.37
N GLU A 139 -25.70 -24.63 -3.41
CA GLU A 139 -26.02 -24.67 -1.98
C GLU A 139 -25.69 -23.35 -1.26
N GLY A 140 -24.96 -22.44 -1.92
CA GLY A 140 -24.51 -21.17 -1.35
C GLY A 140 -23.05 -20.85 -1.69
N SER A 141 -22.42 -20.03 -0.84
CA SER A 141 -20.97 -19.76 -0.96
C SER A 141 -20.16 -21.00 -0.57
N ILE A 142 -18.99 -21.14 -1.19
CA ILE A 142 -18.06 -22.23 -0.89
C ILE A 142 -17.08 -21.74 0.16
N ARG A 143 -16.95 -22.48 1.27
CA ARG A 143 -15.99 -22.21 2.33
C ARG A 143 -14.85 -23.24 2.28
N VAL A 144 -13.61 -22.78 2.26
CA VAL A 144 -12.40 -23.62 2.17
C VAL A 144 -11.54 -23.39 3.40
N ALA A 145 -11.30 -24.46 4.17
CA ALA A 145 -10.50 -24.41 5.39
C ALA A 145 -9.53 -25.59 5.45
N SER A 146 -8.33 -25.36 5.99
CA SER A 146 -7.30 -26.39 6.17
C SER A 146 -7.14 -26.74 7.65
N GLU A 147 -6.86 -28.02 7.94
CA GLU A 147 -6.46 -28.45 9.28
C GLU A 147 -5.10 -27.89 9.69
N GLY A 148 -4.23 -27.55 8.72
CA GLY A 148 -2.96 -26.86 8.93
C GLY A 148 -3.08 -25.34 9.09
N GLY A 149 -4.29 -24.78 8.96
CA GLY A 149 -4.56 -23.36 9.19
C GLY A 149 -4.32 -22.44 8.00
N PHE A 150 -3.83 -22.94 6.86
CA PHE A 150 -3.69 -22.14 5.63
C PHE A 150 -3.95 -22.95 4.35
N VAL A 151 -4.21 -22.23 3.26
CA VAL A 151 -4.31 -22.78 1.90
C VAL A 151 -3.48 -21.94 0.92
N ILE A 152 -3.02 -22.55 -0.16
CA ILE A 152 -2.29 -21.84 -1.23
C ILE A 152 -3.26 -21.62 -2.39
N ILE A 153 -3.39 -20.38 -2.85
CA ILE A 153 -4.20 -20.04 -4.03
C ILE A 153 -3.28 -19.95 -5.25
N ASP A 154 -3.12 -21.05 -5.97
CA ASP A 154 -2.22 -21.16 -7.15
C ASP A 154 -2.66 -20.30 -8.33
N SER A 155 -3.95 -19.93 -8.40
CA SER A 155 -4.48 -19.02 -9.43
C SER A 155 -4.21 -17.54 -9.16
N ILE A 156 -3.67 -17.21 -7.98
CA ILE A 156 -3.27 -15.85 -7.60
C ILE A 156 -1.75 -15.79 -7.42
N LEU A 157 -1.08 -15.09 -8.32
CA LEU A 157 0.34 -14.82 -8.24
C LEU A 157 0.54 -13.38 -7.77
N ARG A 158 1.29 -13.21 -6.69
CA ARG A 158 1.81 -11.90 -6.27
C ARG A 158 3.32 -11.92 -6.45
N ARG A 159 3.86 -10.95 -7.20
CA ARG A 159 5.29 -10.90 -7.56
C ARG A 159 5.77 -12.20 -8.23
N GLY A 160 4.89 -12.85 -8.99
CA GLY A 160 5.18 -14.05 -9.78
C GLY A 160 5.11 -15.38 -9.04
N ILE A 161 4.71 -15.40 -7.76
CA ILE A 161 4.59 -16.63 -6.96
C ILE A 161 3.23 -16.69 -6.24
N SER A 162 2.75 -17.91 -5.96
CA SER A 162 1.59 -18.13 -5.09
C SER A 162 2.01 -18.04 -3.61
N HIS A 163 1.09 -17.60 -2.76
CA HIS A 163 1.30 -17.44 -1.32
C HIS A 163 0.32 -18.26 -0.51
N GLU A 164 0.69 -18.50 0.75
CA GLU A 164 -0.15 -19.08 1.78
C GLU A 164 -1.15 -18.04 2.30
N TYR A 165 -2.42 -18.41 2.38
CA TYR A 165 -3.51 -17.63 2.95
C TYR A 165 -4.01 -18.34 4.21
N GLU A 166 -3.77 -17.72 5.36
CA GLU A 166 -4.18 -18.21 6.67
C GLU A 166 -5.69 -18.08 6.87
N GLY A 167 -6.24 -18.88 7.78
CA GLY A 167 -7.66 -18.89 8.10
C GLY A 167 -8.49 -19.61 7.04
N VAL A 168 -9.52 -18.95 6.55
CA VAL A 168 -10.56 -19.53 5.70
C VAL A 168 -10.76 -18.69 4.44
N LEU A 169 -11.09 -19.35 3.33
CA LEU A 169 -11.54 -18.68 2.11
C LEU A 169 -13.05 -18.87 1.92
N ASP A 170 -13.77 -17.77 1.78
CA ASP A 170 -15.13 -17.76 1.26
C ASP A 170 -15.11 -17.41 -0.23
N LEU A 171 -15.70 -18.28 -1.05
CA LEU A 171 -15.85 -18.08 -2.49
C LEU A 171 -17.32 -17.82 -2.80
N TYR A 172 -17.57 -16.69 -3.47
CA TYR A 172 -18.91 -16.27 -3.87
C TYR A 172 -19.03 -16.31 -5.39
N LEU A 173 -20.15 -16.84 -5.88
CA LEU A 173 -20.48 -16.74 -7.29
C LEU A 173 -21.06 -15.34 -7.58
N SER A 174 -20.51 -14.66 -8.58
CA SER A 174 -21.02 -13.41 -9.16
C SER A 174 -21.37 -13.63 -10.63
N GLU A 175 -21.98 -12.65 -11.28
CA GLU A 175 -22.31 -12.72 -12.71
C GLU A 175 -21.06 -12.80 -13.61
N GLN A 176 -19.92 -12.26 -13.15
CA GLN A 176 -18.69 -12.13 -13.94
C GLN A 176 -17.60 -13.14 -13.53
N GLY A 177 -17.81 -13.93 -12.48
CA GLY A 177 -16.85 -14.92 -12.00
C GLY A 177 -16.97 -15.23 -10.51
N ILE A 178 -15.91 -15.75 -9.92
CA ILE A 178 -15.82 -16.07 -8.50
C ILE A 178 -15.17 -14.90 -7.76
N VAL A 179 -15.80 -14.38 -6.71
CA VAL A 179 -15.18 -13.43 -5.77
C VAL A 179 -14.60 -14.20 -4.60
N ILE A 180 -13.37 -13.88 -4.21
CA ILE A 180 -12.65 -14.55 -3.12
C ILE A 180 -12.52 -13.59 -1.96
N VAL A 181 -12.96 -14.01 -0.77
CA VAL A 181 -12.77 -13.30 0.50
C VAL A 181 -11.98 -14.20 1.44
N ASN A 182 -10.85 -13.70 1.93
CA ASN A 182 -10.07 -14.39 2.96
C ASN A 182 -10.45 -13.86 4.35
N GLU A 183 -10.95 -14.75 5.20
CA GLU A 183 -11.28 -14.49 6.60
C GLU A 183 -10.20 -15.08 7.52
N LEU A 184 -9.59 -14.27 8.37
CA LEU A 184 -8.50 -14.67 9.26
C LEU A 184 -8.44 -13.82 10.54
N PRO A 185 -7.83 -14.32 11.63
CA PRO A 185 -7.62 -13.53 12.85
C PRO A 185 -6.88 -12.21 12.59
N LEU A 186 -7.20 -11.17 13.36
CA LEU A 186 -6.61 -9.83 13.19
C LEU A 186 -5.08 -9.84 13.21
N GLU A 187 -4.45 -10.59 14.11
CA GLU A 187 -2.98 -10.61 14.21
C GLU A 187 -2.31 -11.31 13.02
N ASP A 188 -2.95 -12.35 12.48
CA ASP A 188 -2.51 -13.05 11.28
C ASP A 188 -2.59 -12.11 10.07
N TYR A 189 -3.70 -11.37 9.93
CA TYR A 189 -3.84 -10.31 8.92
C TYR A 189 -2.72 -9.27 9.01
N VAL A 190 -2.45 -8.74 10.22
CA VAL A 190 -1.40 -7.74 10.44
C VAL A 190 -0.04 -8.28 10.00
N SER A 191 0.26 -9.54 10.29
CA SER A 191 1.53 -10.18 9.90
C SER A 191 1.75 -10.23 8.38
N LYS A 192 0.67 -10.29 7.58
CA LYS A 192 0.72 -10.30 6.10
C LYS A 192 0.71 -8.89 5.50
N VAL A 193 0.16 -7.91 6.19
CA VAL A 193 0.18 -6.49 5.77
C VAL A 193 1.56 -5.88 5.94
N VAL A 194 2.21 -6.08 7.10
CA VAL A 194 3.51 -5.44 7.41
C VAL A 194 4.57 -5.62 6.31
N PRO A 195 4.89 -6.85 5.83
CA PRO A 195 5.90 -7.03 4.78
C PRO A 195 5.42 -6.60 3.38
N SER A 196 4.10 -6.46 3.20
CA SER A 196 3.50 -6.03 1.94
C SER A 196 3.54 -4.51 1.79
N GLU A 197 3.47 -3.78 2.90
CA GLU A 197 3.44 -2.31 2.95
C GLU A 197 4.81 -1.67 3.13
N MET A 198 5.70 -2.31 3.89
CA MET A 198 6.95 -1.68 4.31
C MET A 198 8.14 -2.64 4.13
N PRO A 199 9.28 -2.16 3.59
CA PRO A 199 10.44 -3.00 3.34
C PRO A 199 10.99 -3.67 4.61
N VAL A 200 11.23 -4.98 4.54
CA VAL A 200 11.84 -5.77 5.63
C VAL A 200 13.22 -5.21 6.02
N SER A 201 13.94 -4.61 5.07
CA SER A 201 15.25 -3.98 5.30
C SER A 201 15.20 -2.81 6.28
N TYR A 202 14.03 -2.26 6.63
CA TYR A 202 13.89 -1.19 7.62
C TYR A 202 13.95 -1.70 9.07
N GLY A 203 13.98 -3.03 9.26
CA GLY A 203 14.25 -3.64 10.55
C GLY A 203 13.03 -3.71 11.49
N LEU A 204 13.28 -4.20 12.70
CA LEU A 204 12.24 -4.59 13.65
C LEU A 204 11.40 -3.43 14.17
N GLU A 205 12.01 -2.27 14.47
CA GLU A 205 11.28 -1.10 14.96
C GLU A 205 10.32 -0.55 13.90
N ALA A 206 10.72 -0.57 12.64
CA ALA A 206 9.84 -0.26 11.53
C ALA A 206 8.67 -1.27 11.47
N ALA A 207 8.95 -2.57 11.58
CA ALA A 207 7.93 -3.60 11.56
C ALA A 207 6.89 -3.43 12.68
N LYS A 208 7.33 -3.08 13.91
CA LYS A 208 6.45 -2.72 15.03
C LYS A 208 5.58 -1.51 14.71
N LEU A 209 6.18 -0.45 14.17
CA LEU A 209 5.47 0.77 13.76
C LEU A 209 4.35 0.46 12.75
N GLN A 210 4.68 -0.24 11.67
CA GLN A 210 3.72 -0.58 10.63
C GLN A 210 2.64 -1.53 11.14
N ALA A 211 2.98 -2.45 12.06
CA ALA A 211 2.02 -3.36 12.68
C ALA A 211 0.95 -2.59 13.47
N VAL A 212 1.35 -1.61 14.30
CA VAL A 212 0.41 -0.79 15.07
C VAL A 212 -0.50 0.04 14.16
N CYS A 213 0.06 0.63 13.09
CA CYS A 213 -0.74 1.31 12.06
C CYS A 213 -1.77 0.37 11.43
N ALA A 214 -1.32 -0.79 10.94
CA ALA A 214 -2.18 -1.74 10.24
C ALA A 214 -3.28 -2.32 11.14
N ARG A 215 -2.92 -2.67 12.37
CA ARG A 215 -3.85 -3.19 13.37
C ARG A 215 -4.91 -2.17 13.73
N THR A 216 -4.51 -0.93 13.98
CA THR A 216 -5.45 0.13 14.33
C THR A 216 -6.44 0.37 13.19
N TYR A 217 -5.95 0.42 11.94
CA TYR A 217 -6.81 0.55 10.76
C TYR A 217 -7.82 -0.60 10.64
N ALA A 218 -7.35 -1.85 10.69
CA ALA A 218 -8.22 -3.02 10.57
C ALA A 218 -9.23 -3.10 11.73
N TYR A 219 -8.79 -2.86 12.96
CA TYR A 219 -9.64 -2.88 14.14
C TYR A 219 -10.73 -1.79 14.08
N GLU A 220 -10.40 -0.57 13.66
CA GLU A 220 -11.37 0.52 13.47
C GLU A 220 -12.52 0.10 12.53
N ARG A 221 -12.18 -0.60 11.45
CA ARG A 221 -13.15 -1.08 10.46
C ARG A 221 -14.00 -2.23 10.99
N ILE A 222 -13.39 -3.18 11.68
CA ILE A 222 -14.10 -4.32 12.30
C ILE A 222 -15.05 -3.82 13.39
N LEU A 223 -14.55 -2.98 14.31
CA LEU A 223 -15.32 -2.42 15.43
C LEU A 223 -16.58 -1.69 14.94
N HIS A 224 -16.45 -0.90 13.88
CA HIS A 224 -17.55 -0.13 13.31
C HIS A 224 -18.28 -0.84 12.16
N GLN A 225 -17.98 -2.11 11.90
CA GLN A 225 -18.62 -2.93 10.85
C GLN A 225 -18.60 -2.26 9.46
N LYS A 226 -17.48 -1.62 9.11
CA LYS A 226 -17.31 -0.89 7.85
C LYS A 226 -16.99 -1.83 6.69
N THR A 227 -18.01 -2.55 6.22
CA THR A 227 -17.87 -3.39 5.03
C THR A 227 -17.84 -2.56 3.76
N ILE A 228 -17.10 -3.03 2.76
CA ILE A 228 -16.88 -2.33 1.48
C ILE A 228 -17.71 -2.92 0.34
N ASP A 229 -18.40 -4.02 0.61
CA ASP A 229 -19.22 -4.76 -0.34
C ASP A 229 -20.25 -5.63 0.40
N ASN A 230 -21.07 -6.31 -0.41
CA ASN A 230 -22.11 -7.22 0.07
C ASN A 230 -21.57 -8.61 0.47
N TYR A 231 -20.26 -8.83 0.41
CA TYR A 231 -19.59 -10.07 0.83
C TYR A 231 -19.05 -10.00 2.27
N GLY A 232 -19.28 -8.86 2.94
CA GLY A 232 -18.84 -8.61 4.30
C GLY A 232 -17.34 -8.34 4.41
N SER A 233 -16.68 -7.95 3.32
CA SER A 233 -15.25 -7.63 3.34
C SER A 233 -15.04 -6.30 4.04
N PHE A 234 -14.09 -6.23 4.98
CA PHE A 234 -13.71 -4.97 5.62
C PHE A 234 -12.71 -4.19 4.76
N ALA A 235 -11.84 -4.86 4.01
CA ALA A 235 -10.90 -4.23 3.07
C ALA A 235 -10.72 -5.09 1.82
N ASP A 236 -10.08 -4.53 0.81
CA ASP A 236 -9.46 -5.32 -0.25
C ASP A 236 -7.93 -5.33 -0.13
N ASP A 237 -7.26 -6.12 -0.96
CA ASP A 237 -5.82 -6.34 -0.95
C ASP A 237 -5.00 -5.29 -1.73
N SER A 238 -5.58 -4.13 -2.03
CA SER A 238 -4.96 -3.09 -2.83
C SER A 238 -4.60 -1.81 -2.05
N VAL A 239 -3.93 -0.89 -2.74
CA VAL A 239 -3.48 0.41 -2.19
C VAL A 239 -4.62 1.36 -1.81
N ASP A 240 -5.86 1.04 -2.17
CA ASP A 240 -7.04 1.79 -1.72
C ASP A 240 -7.32 1.54 -0.22
N TYR A 241 -6.80 0.44 0.33
CA TYR A 241 -6.90 0.06 1.75
C TYR A 241 -5.51 -0.23 2.31
N GLN A 242 -5.11 -1.51 2.33
CA GLN A 242 -3.81 -1.96 2.76
C GLN A 242 -3.36 -3.08 1.83
N VAL A 243 -2.12 -3.00 1.35
CA VAL A 243 -1.54 -4.07 0.54
C VAL A 243 -1.45 -5.33 1.41
N TYR A 244 -2.14 -6.39 0.98
CA TYR A 244 -2.26 -7.63 1.73
C TYR A 244 -1.59 -8.80 1.01
N ASN A 245 -0.76 -9.55 1.73
CA ASN A 245 -0.11 -10.79 1.32
C ASN A 245 0.66 -10.72 -0.03
N SER A 246 1.17 -9.55 -0.43
CA SER A 246 1.92 -9.37 -1.68
C SER A 246 3.36 -9.86 -1.57
N ALA A 247 3.95 -9.78 -0.37
CA ALA A 247 5.34 -10.15 -0.11
C ALA A 247 5.52 -11.54 0.53
N GLY A 248 4.42 -12.22 0.91
CA GLY A 248 4.45 -13.47 1.66
C GLY A 248 4.99 -13.33 3.09
N TYR A 249 5.30 -14.47 3.72
CA TYR A 249 5.85 -14.50 5.08
C TYR A 249 7.25 -13.89 5.16
N GLN A 250 7.49 -13.08 6.20
CA GLN A 250 8.79 -12.49 6.52
C GLN A 250 8.97 -12.48 8.04
N GLU A 251 10.05 -13.10 8.52
CA GLU A 251 10.26 -13.35 9.96
C GLU A 251 10.30 -12.06 10.79
N ILE A 252 11.06 -11.04 10.35
CA ILE A 252 11.16 -9.76 11.07
C ILE A 252 9.78 -9.06 11.14
N SER A 253 9.00 -9.14 10.06
CA SER A 253 7.66 -8.54 10.01
C SER A 253 6.68 -9.25 10.95
N ALA A 254 6.70 -10.60 10.96
CA ALA A 254 5.91 -11.40 11.89
C ALA A 254 6.31 -11.15 13.34
N GLN A 255 7.61 -11.01 13.63
CA GLN A 255 8.11 -10.66 14.95
C GLN A 255 7.64 -9.25 15.39
N GLY A 256 7.68 -8.27 14.50
CA GLY A 256 7.19 -6.91 14.78
C GLY A 256 5.69 -6.89 15.09
N ALA A 257 4.88 -7.62 14.32
CA ALA A 257 3.46 -7.81 14.58
C ALA A 257 3.24 -8.44 15.98
N LYS A 258 3.93 -9.54 16.28
CA LYS A 258 3.83 -10.26 17.56
C LYS A 258 4.23 -9.40 18.76
N LEU A 259 5.34 -8.66 18.68
CA LEU A 259 5.82 -7.82 19.78
C LEU A 259 4.93 -6.59 20.05
N THR A 260 4.00 -6.29 19.14
CA THR A 260 3.01 -5.21 19.30
C THR A 260 1.58 -5.76 19.29
N SER A 261 1.40 -7.06 19.54
CA SER A 261 0.10 -7.70 19.50
C SER A 261 -0.90 -6.96 20.38
N GLY A 262 -2.06 -6.65 19.81
CA GLY A 262 -3.14 -5.90 20.45
C GLY A 262 -2.89 -4.40 20.63
N VAL A 263 -1.69 -3.88 20.39
CA VAL A 263 -1.43 -2.45 20.54
C VAL A 263 -2.03 -1.66 19.37
N ILE A 264 -2.87 -0.68 19.69
CA ILE A 264 -3.54 0.22 18.74
C ILE A 264 -3.33 1.69 19.14
N MET A 265 -3.61 2.60 18.20
CA MET A 265 -3.64 4.04 18.44
C MET A 265 -5.07 4.52 18.63
N THR A 266 -5.33 5.23 19.73
CA THR A 266 -6.64 5.77 20.05
C THR A 266 -6.59 7.28 20.22
N ARG A 267 -7.75 7.92 20.07
CA ARG A 267 -7.98 9.30 20.46
C ARG A 267 -9.38 9.39 21.05
N ASP A 268 -9.49 10.06 22.20
CA ASP A 268 -10.77 10.20 22.91
C ASP A 268 -11.44 8.83 23.19
N GLY A 269 -10.63 7.79 23.43
CA GLY A 269 -11.07 6.43 23.71
C GLY A 269 -11.48 5.59 22.48
N ALA A 270 -11.42 6.14 21.27
CA ALA A 270 -11.77 5.43 20.03
C ALA A 270 -10.52 5.20 19.15
N PRO A 271 -10.43 4.07 18.41
CA PRO A 271 -9.35 3.85 17.45
C PRO A 271 -9.35 4.95 16.38
N ILE A 272 -8.17 5.46 16.04
CA ILE A 272 -8.02 6.40 14.93
C ILE A 272 -8.02 5.67 13.59
N VAL A 273 -8.08 6.42 12.48
CA VAL A 273 -7.75 5.91 11.14
C VAL A 273 -6.33 6.36 10.78
N PRO A 274 -5.30 5.49 10.88
CA PRO A 274 -3.91 5.88 10.71
C PRO A 274 -3.48 5.77 9.25
N TYR A 275 -3.81 6.78 8.43
CA TYR A 275 -3.35 6.82 7.05
C TYR A 275 -1.83 6.93 6.95
N TYR A 276 -1.22 6.19 6.04
CA TYR A 276 0.21 6.20 5.78
C TYR A 276 0.50 6.09 4.28
N PHE A 277 1.65 6.61 3.86
CA PHE A 277 2.05 6.65 2.45
C PHE A 277 3.58 6.52 2.32
N SER A 278 4.05 6.31 1.09
CA SER A 278 5.45 5.96 0.84
C SER A 278 6.44 7.09 1.16
N THR A 279 6.30 8.24 0.48
CA THR A 279 7.32 9.30 0.51
C THR A 279 6.65 10.67 0.51
N SER A 280 7.09 11.62 1.34
CA SER A 280 6.59 13.00 1.30
C SER A 280 7.38 13.88 0.33
N CYS A 281 6.84 15.05 0.02
CA CYS A 281 7.59 16.11 -0.69
C CYS A 281 8.43 16.97 0.27
N GLY A 282 8.51 16.61 1.55
CA GLY A 282 9.02 17.45 2.64
C GLY A 282 7.90 18.02 3.51
N TYR A 283 6.63 17.79 3.13
CA TYR A 283 5.46 18.13 3.92
C TYR A 283 4.42 17.00 3.86
N THR A 284 3.65 16.82 4.93
CA THR A 284 2.38 16.07 4.88
C THR A 284 1.21 17.03 4.64
N SER A 285 0.06 16.51 4.24
CA SER A 285 -1.21 17.23 4.20
C SER A 285 -2.11 16.81 5.36
N ASP A 286 -3.08 17.67 5.67
CA ASP A 286 -4.22 17.28 6.51
C ASP A 286 -5.24 16.44 5.72
N ASN A 287 -6.24 15.93 6.43
CA ASN A 287 -7.24 15.03 5.88
C ASN A 287 -8.34 15.73 5.04
N LEU A 288 -8.37 17.07 4.98
CA LEU A 288 -9.38 17.81 4.21
C LEU A 288 -9.25 17.57 2.71
N ALA A 289 -8.09 17.09 2.26
CA ALA A 289 -7.87 16.60 0.91
C ALA A 289 -8.79 15.42 0.51
N TRP A 290 -9.41 14.74 1.48
CA TRP A 290 -10.34 13.62 1.25
C TRP A 290 -11.72 13.80 1.88
N SER A 291 -11.84 14.51 2.99
CA SER A 291 -13.00 14.36 3.90
C SER A 291 -14.12 15.40 3.76
N GLY A 292 -14.19 16.16 2.66
CA GLY A 292 -15.37 16.99 2.36
C GLY A 292 -15.83 17.92 3.50
N ASN A 293 -14.88 18.38 4.35
CA ASN A 293 -15.00 19.27 5.52
C ASN A 293 -14.92 18.64 6.93
N GLN A 294 -14.83 17.32 7.11
CA GLN A 294 -14.57 16.77 8.45
C GLN A 294 -13.07 16.88 8.79
N THR A 295 -12.72 17.58 9.86
CA THR A 295 -11.33 17.61 10.35
C THR A 295 -11.05 16.41 11.25
N LEU A 296 -9.91 15.77 11.05
CA LEU A 296 -9.36 14.72 11.93
C LEU A 296 -8.14 15.32 12.64
N PRO A 297 -8.26 15.79 13.90
CA PRO A 297 -7.22 16.61 14.54
C PRO A 297 -5.86 15.93 14.72
N TYR A 298 -5.81 14.60 14.61
CA TYR A 298 -4.58 13.81 14.66
C TYR A 298 -3.86 13.72 13.30
N LEU A 299 -4.49 14.13 12.19
CA LEU A 299 -3.91 14.17 10.84
C LEU A 299 -3.69 15.62 10.41
N LYS A 300 -2.58 16.20 10.86
CA LYS A 300 -2.19 17.56 10.47
C LYS A 300 -1.10 17.55 9.41
N SER A 301 -1.02 18.65 8.67
CA SER A 301 0.16 18.95 7.87
C SER A 301 1.37 19.16 8.80
N LEU A 302 2.45 18.45 8.52
CA LEU A 302 3.73 18.53 9.20
C LEU A 302 4.79 19.02 8.22
N ASN A 303 5.65 19.92 8.69
CA ASN A 303 6.87 20.28 7.99
C ASN A 303 7.96 19.26 8.32
N LEU A 304 8.41 18.51 7.31
CA LEU A 304 9.43 17.46 7.40
C LEU A 304 10.76 17.91 6.77
N THR A 305 10.89 19.21 6.44
CA THR A 305 12.08 19.76 5.78
C THR A 305 13.25 19.99 6.74
N GLY A 306 12.96 20.16 8.04
CA GLY A 306 13.93 20.64 9.04
C GLY A 306 14.19 22.15 8.98
N GLU A 307 13.57 22.86 8.03
CA GLU A 307 13.64 24.31 7.86
C GLU A 307 12.44 25.01 8.53
N PRO A 308 12.51 26.33 8.78
CA PRO A 308 11.36 27.10 9.28
C PRO A 308 10.13 26.97 8.38
N ASP A 309 8.96 27.05 9.01
CA ASP A 309 7.67 26.96 8.31
C ASP A 309 7.51 28.04 7.24
N ARG A 310 6.85 27.63 6.15
CA ARG A 310 6.50 28.46 5.00
C ARG A 310 4.99 28.40 4.80
N ASP A 311 4.41 29.42 4.17
CA ASP A 311 3.01 29.36 3.76
C ASP A 311 2.84 28.43 2.56
N MET A 312 2.62 27.15 2.85
CA MET A 312 2.40 26.12 1.83
C MET A 312 0.97 26.16 1.26
N THR A 313 0.15 27.17 1.57
CA THR A 313 -1.13 27.41 0.89
C THR A 313 -0.99 28.38 -0.30
N ASP A 314 0.14 29.08 -0.40
CA ASP A 314 0.45 29.99 -1.51
C ASP A 314 1.09 29.26 -2.71
N GLU A 315 0.53 29.44 -3.91
CA GLU A 315 0.98 28.74 -5.13
C GLU A 315 2.42 29.09 -5.51
N ALA A 316 2.83 30.35 -5.36
CA ALA A 316 4.18 30.78 -5.74
C ALA A 316 5.22 30.13 -4.81
N THR A 317 4.93 30.06 -3.52
CA THR A 317 5.75 29.39 -2.51
C THR A 317 5.90 27.90 -2.79
N VAL A 318 4.78 27.20 -3.05
CA VAL A 318 4.80 25.76 -3.39
C VAL A 318 5.55 25.52 -4.70
N SER A 319 5.31 26.34 -5.72
CA SER A 319 5.96 26.22 -7.02
C SER A 319 7.47 26.40 -6.92
N ALA A 320 7.96 27.38 -6.15
CA ALA A 320 9.39 27.55 -5.90
C ALA A 320 9.99 26.33 -5.16
N PHE A 321 9.28 25.81 -4.15
CA PHE A 321 9.73 24.68 -3.35
C PHE A 321 9.81 23.35 -4.12
N LEU A 322 8.84 23.08 -5.01
CA LEU A 322 8.80 21.84 -5.79
C LEU A 322 9.73 21.88 -7.01
N GLN A 323 10.06 23.07 -7.52
CA GLN A 323 11.07 23.23 -8.57
C GLN A 323 12.49 23.00 -8.04
N ASP A 324 12.76 23.35 -6.78
CA ASP A 324 14.07 23.11 -6.16
C ASP A 324 14.32 21.61 -5.96
N GLN A 325 15.20 21.06 -6.81
CA GLN A 325 15.62 19.65 -6.75
C GLN A 325 16.52 19.34 -5.55
N ASN A 326 17.09 20.36 -4.90
CA ASN A 326 17.98 20.24 -3.75
C ASN A 326 17.31 20.60 -2.43
N ALA A 327 15.99 20.80 -2.42
CA ALA A 327 15.24 21.17 -1.23
C ALA A 327 15.53 20.20 -0.06
N ALA A 328 15.86 20.75 1.10
CA ALA A 328 16.15 19.98 2.30
C ALA A 328 14.92 19.19 2.79
N GLY A 329 15.17 18.07 3.46
CA GLY A 329 14.17 17.28 4.17
C GLY A 329 14.69 15.95 4.65
N LEU A 330 14.02 15.40 5.68
CA LEU A 330 14.41 14.15 6.33
C LEU A 330 14.56 13.01 5.31
N GLU A 331 13.69 12.97 4.31
CA GLU A 331 13.67 11.96 3.24
C GLU A 331 14.13 12.52 1.88
N SER A 332 14.90 13.61 1.88
CA SER A 332 15.41 14.24 0.65
C SER A 332 16.33 13.35 -0.18
N ASN A 333 16.86 12.28 0.40
CA ASN A 333 17.64 11.22 -0.27
C ASN A 333 16.79 10.24 -1.09
N MET A 334 15.47 10.19 -0.88
CA MET A 334 14.59 9.22 -1.54
C MET A 334 14.31 9.59 -2.99
N ALA A 335 14.23 8.57 -3.86
CA ALA A 335 14.07 8.74 -5.31
C ALA A 335 12.79 9.52 -5.67
N TRP A 336 11.70 9.34 -4.92
CA TRP A 336 10.44 10.03 -5.18
C TRP A 336 10.28 11.36 -4.43
N TYR A 337 11.27 11.80 -3.65
CA TYR A 337 11.18 13.07 -2.92
C TYR A 337 10.97 14.26 -3.86
N ARG A 338 11.60 14.22 -5.02
CA ARG A 338 11.38 15.14 -6.14
C ARG A 338 11.28 14.35 -7.43
N TRP A 339 10.35 14.76 -8.27
CA TRP A 339 10.20 14.23 -9.60
C TRP A 339 9.71 15.32 -10.55
N ARG A 340 10.10 15.23 -11.82
CA ARG A 340 9.54 16.08 -12.88
C ARG A 340 9.24 15.29 -14.13
N CYS A 341 8.27 15.77 -14.90
CA CYS A 341 7.96 15.22 -16.21
C CYS A 341 7.35 16.30 -17.12
N GLU A 342 7.58 16.22 -18.43
CA GLU A 342 7.00 17.16 -19.40
C GLU A 342 5.78 16.53 -20.08
N ILE A 343 4.65 17.24 -20.15
CA ILE A 343 3.48 16.83 -20.95
C ILE A 343 3.23 17.89 -22.01
N PRO A 344 3.28 17.55 -23.30
CA PRO A 344 2.77 18.39 -24.37
C PRO A 344 1.27 18.71 -24.20
N LEU A 345 0.85 19.90 -24.61
CA LEU A 345 -0.54 20.37 -24.42
C LEU A 345 -1.55 19.56 -25.24
N ASP A 346 -1.17 19.13 -26.44
CA ASP A 346 -1.95 18.24 -27.31
C ASP A 346 -2.14 16.86 -26.69
N VAL A 347 -1.08 16.29 -26.09
CA VAL A 347 -1.16 15.04 -25.33
C VAL A 347 -2.09 15.20 -24.12
N MET A 348 -2.00 16.31 -23.38
CA MET A 348 -2.96 16.59 -22.28
C MET A 348 -4.40 16.65 -22.80
N GLN A 349 -4.65 17.32 -23.93
CA GLN A 349 -5.98 17.39 -24.53
C GLN A 349 -6.54 16.01 -24.87
N GLU A 350 -5.75 15.13 -25.49
CA GLU A 350 -6.17 13.76 -25.81
C GLU A 350 -6.50 12.94 -24.54
N LEU A 351 -5.65 13.05 -23.51
CA LEU A 351 -5.87 12.39 -22.23
C LEU A 351 -7.16 12.86 -21.57
N PHE A 352 -7.41 14.17 -21.56
CA PHE A 352 -8.58 14.77 -20.92
C PHE A 352 -9.86 14.42 -21.68
N LEU A 353 -9.84 14.47 -23.02
CA LEU A 353 -10.95 14.05 -23.88
C LEU A 353 -11.36 12.60 -23.57
N LYS A 354 -10.39 11.70 -23.38
CA LYS A 354 -10.64 10.29 -23.08
C LYS A 354 -11.12 10.05 -21.64
N ARG A 355 -10.59 10.78 -20.66
CA ARG A 355 -10.76 10.45 -19.23
C ARG A 355 -11.86 11.23 -18.53
N LEU A 356 -12.05 12.51 -18.87
CA LEU A 356 -13.05 13.35 -18.20
C LEU A 356 -14.47 12.76 -18.26
N PRO A 357 -14.94 12.13 -19.35
CA PRO A 357 -16.25 11.49 -19.36
C PRO A 357 -16.39 10.36 -18.31
N ALA A 358 -15.40 9.47 -18.24
CA ALA A 358 -15.41 8.33 -17.31
C ALA A 358 -15.24 8.77 -15.85
N LEU A 359 -14.37 9.74 -15.59
CA LEU A 359 -14.20 10.33 -14.27
C LEU A 359 -15.46 11.10 -13.86
N SER A 360 -16.09 11.85 -14.77
CA SER A 360 -17.32 12.60 -14.47
C SER A 360 -18.51 11.69 -14.18
N ALA A 361 -18.55 10.51 -14.79
CA ALA A 361 -19.60 9.51 -14.52
C ALA A 361 -19.43 8.83 -13.15
N SER A 362 -18.19 8.69 -12.66
CA SER A 362 -17.87 7.97 -11.41
C SER A 362 -17.58 8.88 -10.20
N GLN A 363 -17.27 10.16 -10.43
CA GLN A 363 -16.83 11.16 -9.44
C GLN A 363 -17.42 12.54 -9.80
N SER A 364 -18.73 12.59 -10.02
CA SER A 364 -19.42 13.78 -10.57
C SER A 364 -19.22 15.06 -9.75
N GLU A 365 -19.08 14.93 -8.44
CA GLU A 365 -18.83 16.00 -7.49
C GLU A 365 -17.45 16.62 -7.64
N CYS A 366 -16.49 15.87 -8.19
CA CYS A 366 -15.13 16.32 -8.41
C CYS A 366 -14.95 17.07 -9.73
N ILE A 367 -15.90 17.01 -10.67
CA ILE A 367 -15.79 17.56 -12.02
C ILE A 367 -16.96 18.49 -12.32
N LYS A 368 -16.65 19.77 -12.55
CA LYS A 368 -17.65 20.79 -12.87
C LYS A 368 -17.33 21.50 -14.17
N ALA A 369 -18.21 21.36 -15.16
CA ALA A 369 -18.16 22.13 -16.40
C ALA A 369 -18.78 23.53 -16.23
N GLU A 370 -18.14 24.55 -16.77
CA GLU A 370 -18.57 25.94 -16.73
C GLU A 370 -18.62 26.54 -18.14
N GLY A 371 -19.76 27.14 -18.50
CA GLY A 371 -20.01 27.81 -19.78
C GLY A 371 -20.81 26.97 -20.79
N GLU A 372 -20.47 25.69 -20.97
CA GLU A 372 -21.11 24.76 -21.91
C GLU A 372 -21.17 23.33 -21.33
N SER A 373 -21.76 22.38 -22.05
CA SER A 373 -21.71 20.96 -21.64
C SER A 373 -20.28 20.42 -21.68
N LEU A 374 -19.95 19.48 -20.78
CA LEU A 374 -18.61 18.88 -20.69
C LEU A 374 -18.12 18.38 -22.06
N GLU A 375 -18.97 17.66 -22.79
CA GLU A 375 -18.67 17.14 -24.13
C GLU A 375 -18.26 18.24 -25.12
N LYS A 376 -18.99 19.36 -25.14
CA LYS A 376 -18.67 20.49 -26.03
C LYS A 376 -17.38 21.20 -25.62
N ILE A 377 -17.13 21.32 -24.31
CA ILE A 377 -15.93 21.95 -23.77
C ILE A 377 -14.69 21.14 -24.17
N ILE A 378 -14.66 19.85 -23.82
CA ILE A 378 -13.48 18.99 -24.03
C ILE A 378 -13.22 18.67 -25.51
N SER A 379 -14.22 18.87 -26.37
CA SER A 379 -14.08 18.79 -27.84
C SER A 379 -13.55 20.08 -28.49
N SER A 380 -13.39 21.16 -27.71
CA SER A 380 -12.72 22.39 -28.16
C SER A 380 -11.25 22.42 -27.76
N THR A 381 -10.49 23.40 -28.25
CA THR A 381 -9.04 23.48 -27.99
C THR A 381 -8.76 23.77 -26.52
N LEU A 382 -7.92 22.94 -25.88
CA LEU A 382 -7.36 23.20 -24.56
C LEU A 382 -6.35 24.34 -24.66
N THR A 383 -6.52 25.38 -23.85
CA THR A 383 -5.70 26.59 -23.88
C THR A 383 -4.82 26.73 -22.65
N SER A 384 -5.24 26.24 -21.48
CA SER A 384 -4.41 26.21 -20.27
C SER A 384 -4.91 25.26 -19.20
N VAL A 385 -3.99 24.86 -18.33
CA VAL A 385 -4.21 24.08 -17.11
C VAL A 385 -3.55 24.84 -15.96
N GLN A 386 -4.28 25.06 -14.88
CA GLN A 386 -3.80 25.83 -13.72
C GLN A 386 -4.23 25.15 -12.42
N VAL A 387 -3.34 25.14 -11.43
CA VAL A 387 -3.72 24.81 -10.05
C VAL A 387 -4.55 25.95 -9.48
N THR A 388 -5.71 25.65 -8.89
CA THR A 388 -6.65 26.66 -8.40
C THR A 388 -6.57 26.91 -6.91
N GLY A 389 -5.87 26.05 -6.17
CA GLY A 389 -5.70 26.17 -4.73
C GLY A 389 -4.82 25.08 -4.15
N ARG A 390 -4.52 25.23 -2.86
CA ARG A 390 -3.67 24.33 -2.09
C ARG A 390 -4.34 23.96 -0.76
N PHE A 391 -4.16 22.71 -0.35
CA PHE A 391 -4.34 22.31 1.05
C PHE A 391 -3.07 22.63 1.85
N ALA A 392 -3.14 22.48 3.18
CA ALA A 392 -1.96 22.60 4.02
C ALA A 392 -0.85 21.63 3.55
N GLY A 393 0.40 22.09 3.61
CA GLY A 393 1.56 21.31 3.12
C GLY A 393 1.75 21.34 1.60
N GLY A 394 0.91 22.07 0.84
CA GLY A 394 1.16 22.34 -0.59
C GLY A 394 0.57 21.32 -1.56
N MET A 395 -0.29 20.43 -1.09
CA MET A 395 -1.05 19.56 -2.00
C MET A 395 -2.00 20.41 -2.85
N ALA A 396 -2.07 20.14 -4.15
CA ALA A 396 -3.06 20.78 -5.01
C ALA A 396 -4.49 20.43 -4.53
N SER A 397 -5.36 21.43 -4.38
CA SER A 397 -6.77 21.21 -4.03
C SER A 397 -7.71 21.23 -5.24
N GLY A 398 -7.25 21.77 -6.37
CA GLY A 398 -7.99 21.71 -7.62
C GLY A 398 -7.19 22.15 -8.85
N LEU A 399 -7.76 21.85 -10.01
CA LEU A 399 -7.31 22.29 -11.32
C LEU A 399 -8.42 23.03 -12.04
N LYS A 400 -8.04 24.03 -12.84
CA LYS A 400 -8.87 24.61 -13.87
C LYS A 400 -8.30 24.29 -15.23
N LEU A 401 -9.07 23.56 -16.04
CA LEU A 401 -8.79 23.29 -17.43
C LEU A 401 -9.56 24.31 -18.27
N THR A 402 -8.87 25.20 -18.97
CA THR A 402 -9.49 26.24 -19.79
C THR A 402 -9.46 25.82 -21.24
N TYR A 403 -10.61 25.84 -21.89
CA TYR A 403 -10.80 25.55 -23.30
C TYR A 403 -11.41 26.76 -24.01
N GLU A 404 -11.40 26.79 -25.35
CA GLU A 404 -12.01 27.87 -26.13
C GLU A 404 -13.51 28.07 -25.84
N LYS A 405 -14.25 26.99 -25.53
CA LYS A 405 -15.70 27.03 -25.31
C LYS A 405 -16.13 27.07 -23.84
N GLY A 406 -15.19 27.05 -22.90
CA GLY A 406 -15.51 27.03 -21.47
C GLY A 406 -14.38 26.48 -20.61
N SER A 407 -14.68 26.08 -19.39
CA SER A 407 -13.70 25.47 -18.50
C SER A 407 -14.24 24.29 -17.72
N VAL A 408 -13.34 23.41 -17.29
CA VAL A 408 -13.64 22.31 -16.38
C VAL A 408 -12.85 22.53 -15.11
N LEU A 409 -13.53 22.59 -13.97
CA LEU A 409 -12.92 22.54 -12.65
C LEU A 409 -12.83 21.08 -12.21
N VAL A 410 -11.67 20.70 -11.70
CA VAL A 410 -11.38 19.35 -11.21
C VAL A 410 -10.88 19.47 -9.79
N THR A 411 -11.45 18.69 -8.87
CA THR A 411 -11.03 18.59 -7.47
C THR A 411 -10.78 17.13 -7.10
N GLY A 412 -10.23 16.87 -5.91
CA GLY A 412 -9.89 15.52 -5.46
C GLY A 412 -8.51 15.07 -5.94
N GLU A 413 -7.63 14.77 -5.01
CA GLU A 413 -6.22 14.44 -5.30
C GLU A 413 -6.08 13.25 -6.26
N LEU A 414 -6.86 12.20 -6.04
CA LEU A 414 -6.81 10.99 -6.86
C LEU A 414 -7.35 11.24 -8.28
N VAL A 415 -8.38 12.08 -8.42
CA VAL A 415 -8.95 12.45 -9.72
C VAL A 415 -7.91 13.25 -10.51
N MET A 416 -7.26 14.24 -9.89
CA MET A 416 -6.19 15.01 -10.53
C MET A 416 -5.00 14.14 -10.94
N ARG A 417 -4.57 13.20 -10.07
CA ARG A 417 -3.47 12.27 -10.38
C ARG A 417 -3.82 11.33 -11.53
N LYS A 418 -5.03 10.77 -11.56
CA LYS A 418 -5.52 9.93 -12.67
C LYS A 418 -5.66 10.72 -13.97
N LEU A 419 -6.10 11.98 -13.87
CA LEU A 419 -6.29 12.85 -15.03
C LEU A 419 -4.97 13.21 -15.71
N LEU A 420 -3.95 13.59 -14.94
CA LEU A 420 -2.64 14.03 -15.44
C LEU A 420 -1.64 12.91 -15.76
N SER A 421 -1.92 11.67 -15.39
CA SER A 421 -1.01 10.54 -15.65
C SER A 421 -0.85 10.25 -17.14
N GLU A 422 0.35 10.03 -17.68
CA GLU A 422 0.50 9.49 -19.04
C GLU A 422 1.04 8.05 -18.97
N PRO A 423 0.39 7.04 -19.57
CA PRO A 423 0.72 5.62 -19.37
C PRO A 423 2.13 5.17 -19.73
N ASN A 424 2.86 5.93 -20.56
CA ASN A 424 4.24 5.64 -20.96
C ASN A 424 5.24 6.68 -20.41
N ARG A 425 4.81 7.47 -19.43
CA ARG A 425 5.60 8.56 -18.88
C ARG A 425 6.74 8.00 -18.05
N THR A 426 7.90 8.62 -18.26
CA THR A 426 9.02 8.50 -17.35
C THR A 426 9.12 9.75 -16.50
N TYR A 427 9.60 9.58 -15.27
CA TYR A 427 9.84 10.68 -14.35
C TYR A 427 11.34 10.83 -14.17
N GLN A 428 11.83 12.06 -14.17
CA GLN A 428 13.20 12.35 -13.75
C GLN A 428 13.18 12.63 -12.25
N ASN A 429 13.96 11.87 -11.48
CA ASN A 429 14.16 12.17 -10.06
C ASN A 429 15.24 13.27 -9.86
N LYS A 430 15.53 13.59 -8.59
CA LYS A 430 16.57 14.57 -8.23
C LYS A 430 17.97 14.26 -8.76
N SER A 431 18.30 12.98 -9.00
CA SER A 431 19.57 12.51 -9.53
C SER A 431 19.57 12.48 -11.07
N GLU A 432 18.52 13.02 -11.70
CA GLU A 432 18.22 12.94 -13.14
C GLU A 432 18.08 11.50 -13.67
N GLU A 433 17.92 10.54 -12.77
CA GLU A 433 17.64 9.16 -13.15
C GLU A 433 16.17 9.02 -13.54
N THR A 434 15.96 8.23 -14.59
CA THR A 434 14.63 7.82 -15.02
C THR A 434 14.05 6.86 -14.00
N VAL A 435 12.97 7.27 -13.35
CA VAL A 435 12.18 6.41 -12.47
C VAL A 435 10.82 6.17 -13.12
N SER A 436 10.38 4.92 -13.10
CA SER A 436 9.04 4.52 -13.54
C SER A 436 8.24 4.08 -12.33
N LEU A 437 6.94 4.37 -12.35
CA LEU A 437 6.03 3.74 -11.41
C LEU A 437 5.95 2.25 -11.74
N SER A 438 6.03 1.40 -10.72
CA SER A 438 5.94 -0.06 -10.89
C SER A 438 4.53 -0.50 -11.33
N GLU A 439 3.50 0.21 -10.88
CA GLU A 439 2.09 -0.04 -11.19
C GLU A 439 1.29 1.27 -11.14
N GLY A 440 0.25 1.39 -11.96
CA GLY A 440 -0.76 2.45 -11.86
C GLY A 440 -0.76 3.52 -12.97
N ASN A 441 -1.97 3.97 -13.34
CA ASN A 441 -2.21 5.10 -14.24
C ASN A 441 -2.52 6.38 -13.44
N TYR A 442 -1.63 6.75 -12.53
CA TYR A 442 -1.74 7.96 -11.71
C TYR A 442 -0.39 8.66 -11.56
N LEU A 443 -0.42 9.99 -11.43
CA LEU A 443 0.74 10.78 -11.03
C LEU A 443 1.23 10.36 -9.62
N PRO A 444 2.54 10.41 -9.31
CA PRO A 444 3.06 9.87 -8.03
C PRO A 444 2.39 10.47 -6.80
N SER A 445 2.11 11.77 -6.81
CA SER A 445 1.38 12.47 -5.74
C SER A 445 0.59 13.66 -6.31
N ALA A 446 -0.27 14.27 -5.48
CA ALA A 446 -0.92 15.55 -5.79
C ALA A 446 -0.13 16.78 -5.30
N PHE A 447 1.11 16.59 -4.85
CA PHE A 447 2.04 17.68 -4.53
C PHE A 447 2.84 18.04 -5.77
N PHE A 448 2.21 18.80 -6.68
CA PHE A 448 2.83 19.23 -7.93
C PHE A 448 2.51 20.68 -8.26
N CYS A 449 3.35 21.31 -9.08
CA CYS A 449 3.07 22.57 -9.77
C CYS A 449 3.22 22.38 -11.29
N LEU A 450 2.57 23.23 -12.07
CA LEU A 450 2.58 23.19 -13.53
C LEU A 450 3.37 24.38 -14.07
N ILE A 451 4.54 24.12 -14.66
CA ILE A 451 5.41 25.15 -15.24
C ILE A 451 5.17 25.21 -16.75
N PRO A 452 4.61 26.29 -17.30
CA PRO A 452 4.34 26.40 -18.73
C PRO A 452 5.63 26.29 -19.56
N VAL A 453 5.58 25.47 -20.60
CA VAL A 453 6.62 25.40 -21.63
C VAL A 453 6.15 26.22 -22.82
N THR A 454 6.95 27.21 -23.23
CA THR A 454 6.65 28.06 -24.38
C THR A 454 7.70 27.88 -25.48
N LYS A 455 7.24 27.83 -26.74
CA LYS A 455 8.08 27.85 -27.94
C LYS A 455 7.54 28.94 -28.86
N GLN A 456 8.40 29.89 -29.24
CA GLN A 456 8.01 31.03 -30.11
C GLN A 456 6.75 31.75 -29.59
N ASP A 457 6.75 32.11 -28.30
CA ASP A 457 5.63 32.77 -27.59
C ASP A 457 4.30 31.99 -27.54
N THR A 458 4.29 30.74 -27.98
CA THR A 458 3.13 29.84 -27.89
C THR A 458 3.37 28.80 -26.81
N MET A 459 2.41 28.60 -25.92
CA MET A 459 2.49 27.53 -24.92
C MET A 459 2.31 26.17 -25.59
N THR A 460 3.27 25.29 -25.41
CA THR A 460 3.29 23.95 -26.03
C THR A 460 3.08 22.82 -25.05
N GLY A 461 3.06 23.09 -23.75
CA GLY A 461 2.89 22.07 -22.72
C GLY A 461 3.25 22.57 -21.34
N TYR A 462 3.49 21.63 -20.43
CA TYR A 462 3.90 21.89 -19.06
C TYR A 462 5.01 20.94 -18.62
N VAL A 463 5.99 21.46 -17.87
CA VAL A 463 6.77 20.63 -16.95
C VAL A 463 5.98 20.56 -15.64
N ILE A 464 5.59 19.35 -15.26
CA ILE A 464 5.04 19.07 -13.95
C ILE A 464 6.21 18.80 -13.02
N CYS A 465 6.41 19.69 -12.04
CA CYS A 465 7.37 19.48 -10.95
C CYS A 465 6.59 19.05 -9.71
N GLY A 466 6.94 17.93 -9.12
CA GLY A 466 6.30 17.43 -7.92
C GLY A 466 7.25 16.75 -6.97
N GLY A 467 6.70 16.26 -5.87
CA GLY A 467 7.45 15.54 -4.85
C GLY A 467 6.59 14.56 -4.09
N GLY A 468 7.24 13.56 -3.48
CA GLY A 468 6.59 12.48 -2.77
C GLY A 468 5.92 11.45 -3.69
N ASN A 469 5.49 10.36 -3.07
CA ASN A 469 4.75 9.26 -3.66
C ASN A 469 3.66 8.78 -2.68
N GLY A 470 2.42 8.73 -3.17
CA GLY A 470 1.24 8.45 -2.36
C GLY A 470 0.44 9.71 -2.03
N HIS A 471 -0.54 9.55 -1.13
CA HIS A 471 -1.53 10.58 -0.84
C HIS A 471 -1.07 11.65 0.14
N GLY A 472 0.01 11.43 0.90
CA GLY A 472 0.62 12.48 1.73
C GLY A 472 -0.06 12.79 3.06
N ILE A 473 -1.02 11.99 3.52
CA ILE A 473 -1.80 12.24 4.75
C ILE A 473 -1.34 11.26 5.82
N GLY A 474 -1.05 11.75 7.04
CA GLY A 474 -0.57 10.92 8.14
C GLY A 474 0.91 10.55 8.00
N LEU A 475 1.26 9.28 8.15
CA LEU A 475 2.66 8.84 8.28
C LEU A 475 3.36 8.66 6.92
N SER A 476 4.50 9.32 6.73
CA SER A 476 5.43 9.02 5.63
C SER A 476 6.36 7.86 6.05
N GLN A 477 6.29 6.73 5.34
CA GLN A 477 7.06 5.52 5.65
C GLN A 477 8.57 5.75 5.54
N ASN A 478 9.01 6.44 4.48
CA ASN A 478 10.42 6.76 4.30
C ASN A 478 10.92 7.76 5.34
N CYS A 479 10.11 8.75 5.73
CA CYS A 479 10.48 9.67 6.83
C CYS A 479 10.56 8.92 8.17
N ALA A 480 9.60 8.04 8.47
CA ALA A 480 9.63 7.19 9.66
C ALA A 480 10.92 6.36 9.70
N TYR A 481 11.33 5.77 8.57
CA TYR A 481 12.62 5.07 8.49
C TYR A 481 13.81 5.98 8.79
N GLN A 482 13.86 7.19 8.25
CA GLN A 482 14.95 8.14 8.54
C GLN A 482 14.98 8.55 10.03
N LEU A 483 13.83 8.62 10.71
CA LEU A 483 13.76 8.88 12.14
C LEU A 483 14.22 7.68 12.98
N LEU A 484 13.92 6.46 12.55
CA LEU A 484 14.45 5.23 13.19
C LEU A 484 15.98 5.19 13.10
N GLU A 485 16.55 5.54 11.95
CA GLU A 485 18.01 5.65 11.77
C GLU A 485 18.64 6.72 12.67
N GLN A 486 17.87 7.71 13.12
CA GLN A 486 18.27 8.72 14.10
C GLN A 486 18.04 8.26 15.56
N GLY A 487 17.65 7.01 15.77
CA GLY A 487 17.46 6.41 17.09
C GLY A 487 16.11 6.69 17.74
N LYS A 488 15.11 7.19 16.99
CA LYS A 488 13.74 7.32 17.50
C LYS A 488 13.08 5.96 17.63
N THR A 489 12.24 5.79 18.65
CA THR A 489 11.44 4.57 18.79
C THR A 489 10.18 4.64 17.93
N TRP A 490 9.56 3.47 17.66
CA TRP A 490 8.30 3.44 16.92
C TRP A 490 7.20 4.28 17.60
N GLN A 491 7.15 4.33 18.94
CA GLN A 491 6.17 5.13 19.69
C GLN A 491 6.38 6.63 19.46
N GLU A 492 7.62 7.10 19.55
CA GLU A 492 7.96 8.52 19.34
C GLU A 492 7.55 8.97 17.93
N ILE A 493 7.76 8.12 16.93
CA ILE A 493 7.43 8.42 15.54
C ILE A 493 5.92 8.45 15.34
N LEU A 494 5.16 7.50 15.90
CA LEU A 494 3.70 7.51 15.80
C LEU A 494 3.08 8.73 16.50
N LEU A 495 3.60 9.12 17.68
CA LEU A 495 3.17 10.34 18.38
C LEU A 495 3.53 11.62 17.60
N PHE A 496 4.62 11.60 16.84
CA PHE A 496 5.02 12.71 15.96
C PHE A 496 4.06 12.87 14.77
N PHE A 497 3.74 11.77 14.08
CA PHE A 497 2.86 11.82 12.90
C PHE A 497 1.37 11.95 13.25
N TYR A 498 0.92 11.34 14.33
CA TYR A 498 -0.47 11.33 14.75
C TYR A 498 -0.64 12.11 16.06
N GLN A 499 -0.97 13.39 15.96
CA GLN A 499 -0.93 14.28 17.13
C GLN A 499 -2.07 14.02 18.12
N GLY A 500 -1.71 13.90 19.40
CA GLY A 500 -2.68 13.73 20.49
C GLY A 500 -3.36 12.37 20.52
N ILE A 501 -2.72 11.34 19.96
CA ILE A 501 -3.11 9.95 20.18
C ILE A 501 -2.65 9.46 21.56
N ALA A 502 -3.23 8.36 22.01
CA ALA A 502 -2.70 7.48 23.02
C ALA A 502 -2.51 6.07 22.43
N PHE A 503 -1.72 5.23 23.10
CA PHE A 503 -1.68 3.80 22.81
C PHE A 503 -2.63 3.08 23.75
N ASP A 504 -3.37 2.13 23.21
CA ASP A 504 -4.25 1.24 23.97
C ASP A 504 -4.00 -0.21 23.54
N THR A 505 -4.46 -1.17 24.32
CA THR A 505 -4.36 -2.60 24.03
C THR A 505 -5.74 -3.21 23.94
N ILE A 506 -6.10 -3.72 22.76
CA ILE A 506 -7.31 -4.53 22.62
C ILE A 506 -7.12 -5.86 23.35
N THR A 507 -8.04 -6.17 24.25
CA THR A 507 -8.11 -7.45 24.95
C THR A 507 -9.13 -8.34 24.26
N TRP A 508 -8.75 -9.58 23.97
CA TRP A 508 -9.63 -10.65 23.53
C TRP A 508 -9.58 -11.76 24.57
#